data_AF-A0A2T7FB53-F1
#
_entry.id   AF-A0A2T7FB53-F1
#
_cell.length_a   1.000
_cell.length_b   1.000
_cell.length_c   1.000
_cell.angle_alpha   90.00
_cell.angle_beta   90.00
_cell.angle_gamma   90.00
#
_symmetry.space_group_name_H-M   'P 1'
#
loop_
_entity.id
_entity.type
_entity.pdbx_description
1 polymer ?
#
loop_
_entity_poly.entity_id
_entity_poly.type
_entity_poly.pdbx_seq_one_letter_code
_entity_poly.pdbx_strand_id
1 'polypeptide(L)' 'MCSQDWTASEHLFIRCSFTRQLWVNILAAFEVWKERNARIFRAACLQQEQLLLKIKAEAEAWVTAGAVVLGCLEGE' A
#
# COMPACT_ATOMS: atom_id res chain seq x y z
N MET A 1 -1.83 -8.36 32.32
CA MET A 1 -2.16 -9.46 31.38
C MET A 1 -3.45 -9.05 30.69
N CYS A 2 -3.35 -8.57 29.45
CA CYS A 2 -4.48 -7.98 28.72
C CYS A 2 -5.58 -9.00 28.49
N SER A 3 -6.80 -8.61 28.85
CA SER A 3 -8.03 -9.12 28.24
C SER A 3 -7.91 -8.98 26.72
N GLN A 4 -8.15 -10.08 26.01
CA GLN A 4 -8.09 -10.14 24.56
C GLN A 4 -9.28 -9.40 23.98
N ASP A 5 -9.12 -8.09 23.83
CA ASP A 5 -10.07 -7.24 23.15
C ASP A 5 -9.64 -7.15 21.68
N TRP A 6 -10.41 -7.79 20.80
CA TRP A 6 -10.29 -7.79 19.34
C TRP A 6 -10.22 -6.38 18.70
N THR A 7 -10.53 -5.33 19.48
CA THR A 7 -10.33 -3.92 19.15
C THR A 7 -8.85 -3.50 19.10
N ALA A 8 -7.92 -4.29 19.64
CA ALA A 8 -6.48 -4.02 19.57
C ALA A 8 -5.90 -4.26 18.16
N SER A 9 -6.34 -5.32 17.46
CA SER A 9 -5.91 -5.58 16.09
C SER A 9 -6.50 -4.55 15.13
N GLU A 10 -7.77 -4.16 15.28
CA GLU A 10 -8.37 -3.11 14.45
C GLU A 10 -7.65 -1.75 14.59
N HIS A 11 -7.31 -1.34 15.81
CA HIS A 11 -6.50 -0.13 16.00
C HIS A 11 -5.08 -0.28 15.44
N LEU A 12 -4.44 -1.44 15.66
CA LEU A 12 -3.07 -1.71 15.24
C LEU A 12 -2.90 -2.00 13.75
N PHE A 13 -3.95 -2.36 13.01
CA PHE A 13 -3.86 -2.66 11.57
C PHE A 13 -4.58 -1.65 10.68
N ILE A 14 -5.58 -0.93 11.20
CA ILE A 14 -6.45 -0.08 10.38
C ILE A 14 -6.41 1.38 10.84
N ARG A 15 -6.41 1.66 12.15
CA ARG A 15 -6.69 3.03 12.65
C ARG A 15 -5.48 3.78 13.21
N CYS A 16 -4.31 3.15 13.31
CA CYS A 16 -3.09 3.78 13.79
C CYS A 16 -2.28 4.42 12.64
N SER A 17 -1.77 5.63 12.81
CA SER A 17 -0.94 6.33 11.82
C SER A 17 0.28 5.51 11.36
N PHE A 18 0.81 4.64 12.23
CA PHE A 18 1.90 3.71 11.91
C PHE A 18 1.51 2.68 10.83
N THR A 19 0.24 2.28 10.79
CA THR A 19 -0.27 1.29 9.81
C THR A 19 -0.35 1.85 8.42
N ARG A 20 -0.68 3.14 8.29
CA ARG A 20 -0.75 3.84 7.01
C ARG A 20 0.59 3.74 6.27
N GLN A 21 1.69 4.06 6.95
CA GLN A 21 3.03 3.99 6.34
C GLN A 21 3.41 2.54 6.00
N LEU A 22 3.06 1.59 6.87
CA LEU A 22 3.31 0.17 6.63
C LEU A 22 2.61 -0.31 5.36
N TRP A 23 1.32 0.01 5.18
CA TRP A 23 0.55 -0.40 4.01
C TRP A 23 1.07 0.21 2.71
N VAL A 24 1.46 1.49 2.71
CA VAL A 24 2.09 2.13 1.53
C VAL A 24 3.42 1.45 1.18
N ASN A 25 4.25 1.14 2.19
CA ASN A 25 5.52 0.45 1.97
C ASN A 25 5.30 -0.97 1.43
N ILE A 26 4.31 -1.70 1.96
CA ILE A 26 3.93 -3.04 1.48
C ILE A 26 3.45 -2.97 0.03
N LEU A 27 2.57 -2.01 -0.30
CA LEU A 27 2.08 -1.81 -1.66
C LEU A 27 3.22 -1.50 -2.63
N ALA A 28 4.11 -0.58 -2.28
CA ALA A 28 5.27 -0.24 -3.10
C ALA A 28 6.19 -1.45 -3.32
N ALA A 29 6.51 -2.20 -2.26
CA ALA A 29 7.31 -3.42 -2.36
C ALA A 29 6.64 -4.47 -3.25
N PHE A 30 5.31 -4.60 -3.16
CA PHE A 30 4.54 -5.53 -3.98
C PHE A 30 4.52 -5.14 -5.47
N GLU A 31 4.34 -3.85 -5.81
CA GLU A 31 4.41 -3.39 -7.19
C GLU A 31 5.82 -3.54 -7.79
N VAL A 32 6.87 -3.25 -7.02
CA VAL A 32 8.26 -3.47 -7.45
C VAL A 32 8.53 -4.95 -7.71
N TRP A 33 8.03 -5.83 -6.84
CA TRP A 33 8.14 -7.28 -7.04
C TRP A 33 7.41 -7.74 -8.31
N LYS A 34 6.17 -7.27 -8.55
CA LYS A 34 5.42 -7.56 -9.78
C LYS A 34 6.16 -7.09 -11.02
N GLU A 35 6.74 -5.89 -10.99
CA GLU A 35 7.50 -5.32 -12.09
C GLU A 35 8.77 -6.13 -12.39
N ARG A 36 9.54 -6.51 -11.36
CA ARG A 36 10.71 -7.37 -11.53
C ARG A 36 10.32 -8.72 -12.15
N ASN A 37 9.20 -9.30 -11.74
CA ASN A 37 8.70 -10.55 -12.32
C ASN A 37 8.25 -10.37 -13.78
N ALA A 38 7.60 -9.26 -14.12
CA ALA A 38 7.23 -8.96 -15.49
C ALA A 38 8.45 -8.85 -16.41
N ARG A 39 9.55 -8.23 -15.94
CA ARG A 39 10.80 -8.13 -16.71
C ARG A 39 11.41 -9.48 -16.99
N ILE A 40 11.51 -10.32 -15.96
CA ILE A 40 12.17 -11.62 -16.06
C ILE A 40 11.32 -12.63 -16.85
N PHE A 41 10.03 -12.72 -16.55
CA PHE A 41 9.18 -13.81 -17.07
C PHE A 41 8.35 -13.43 -18.28
N ARG A 42 8.16 -12.13 -18.55
CA ARG A 42 7.29 -11.64 -19.63
C ARG A 42 8.00 -10.70 -20.60
N ALA A 43 9.31 -10.46 -20.42
CA ALA A 43 10.09 -9.49 -21.18
C ALA A 43 9.42 -8.09 -21.27
N ALA A 44 8.63 -7.74 -20.25
CA ALA A 44 7.89 -6.48 -20.17
C ALA A 44 8.51 -5.59 -19.09
N CYS A 45 8.72 -4.32 -19.40
CA CYS A 45 9.43 -3.38 -18.53
C CYS A 45 8.74 -2.02 -18.56
N LEU A 46 8.34 -1.52 -17.41
CA LEU A 46 7.93 -0.13 -17.22
C LEU A 46 9.16 0.76 -17.03
N GLN A 47 9.05 2.02 -17.42
CA GLN A 47 9.98 3.04 -16.96
C GLN A 47 9.76 3.32 -15.47
N GLN A 48 10.78 3.82 -14.79
CA GLN A 48 10.72 4.11 -13.35
C GLN A 48 9.55 5.05 -13.01
N GLU A 49 9.36 6.11 -13.80
CA GLU A 49 8.26 7.06 -13.62
C GLU A 49 6.89 6.39 -13.79
N GLN A 50 6.74 5.50 -14.77
CA GLN A 50 5.50 4.75 -15.00
C GLN A 50 5.19 3.80 -13.83
N LEU A 51 6.20 3.17 -13.24
CA LEU A 51 6.02 2.34 -12.04
C LEU A 51 5.57 3.19 -10.84
N LEU A 52 6.16 4.37 -10.65
CA LEU A 52 5.76 5.30 -9.57
C LEU A 52 4.31 5.78 -9.75
N LEU A 53 3.92 6.13 -10.98
CA LEU A 53 2.54 6.51 -11.30
C LEU A 53 1.57 5.36 -11.01
N LYS A 54 1.93 4.13 -11.38
CA LYS A 54 1.12 2.95 -11.10
C LYS A 54 0.95 2.70 -9.60
N ILE A 55 2.01 2.84 -8.80
CA ILE A 55 1.94 2.70 -7.34
C ILE A 55 0.98 3.75 -6.74
N LYS A 56 1.04 5.00 -7.20
CA LYS A 56 0.14 6.08 -6.75
C LYS A 56 -1.31 5.77 -7.11
N ALA A 57 -1.57 5.41 -8.37
CA ALA A 57 -2.91 5.06 -8.83
C ALA A 57 -3.51 3.87 -8.07
N GLU A 58 -2.70 2.86 -7.74
CA GLU A 58 -3.14 1.73 -6.94
C GLU A 58 -3.45 2.15 -5.48
N ALA A 59 -2.64 3.04 -4.89
CA ALA A 59 -2.92 3.59 -3.57
C ALA A 59 -4.24 4.38 -3.56
N GLU A 60 -4.49 5.23 -4.55
CA GLU A 60 -5.75 5.96 -4.73
C GLU A 60 -6.95 5.01 -4.93
N ALA A 61 -6.77 3.93 -5.69
CA ALA A 61 -7.79 2.91 -5.88
C ALA A 61 -8.14 2.23 -4.55
N TRP A 62 -7.16 1.93 -3.69
CA TRP A 62 -7.41 1.35 -2.38
C TRP A 62 -8.20 2.30 -1.49
N VAL A 63 -7.88 3.60 -1.54
CA VAL A 63 -8.62 4.65 -0.82
C VAL A 63 -10.07 4.70 -1.25
N THR A 64 -10.29 4.72 -2.57
CA THR A 64 -11.64 4.73 -3.17
C THR A 64 -12.41 3.47 -2.82
N ALA A 65 -11.74 2.32 -2.69
CA ALA A 65 -12.32 1.05 -2.26
C ALA A 65 -12.61 0.96 -0.75
N GLY A 66 -12.38 2.04 0.02
CA GLY A 66 -12.71 2.11 1.45
C GLY A 66 -11.51 1.97 2.38
N ALA A 67 -10.28 1.84 1.87
CA ALA A 67 -9.06 1.98 2.68
C ALA A 67 -8.75 3.46 2.94
N VAL A 68 -9.71 4.20 3.51
CA VAL A 68 -9.69 5.66 3.70
C VAL A 68 -8.43 6.14 4.43
N VAL A 69 -7.84 5.28 5.25
CA VAL A 69 -6.59 5.50 5.99
C VAL A 69 -5.39 5.78 5.07
N LEU A 70 -5.44 5.36 3.81
CA LEU A 70 -4.39 5.61 2.81
C LEU A 70 -4.60 6.92 2.04
N GLY A 71 -5.74 7.59 2.20
CA GLY A 71 -6.18 8.75 1.40
C GLY A 71 -5.46 10.04 1.74
N CYS A 72 -4.81 10.13 2.90
CA CYS A 72 -4.12 11.34 3.32
C CYS A 72 -2.72 11.50 2.73
N LEU A 73 -2.35 10.80 1.65
CA LEU A 73 -1.08 11.08 0.93
C LEU A 73 -1.05 12.46 0.26
N GLU A 74 -2.19 13.17 0.21
CA GLU A 74 -2.33 14.52 -0.36
C GLU A 74 -2.52 15.66 0.67
N GLY A 75 -2.37 15.39 1.98
CA GLY A 75 -2.58 16.40 3.03
C GLY A 75 -1.36 16.61 3.93
N GLU A 76 -0.67 17.72 3.67
CA GLU A 76 0.41 18.41 4.45
C GLU A 76 1.73 17.66 4.74
#